data_AF-A0A7C8HGZ9-F1
#
_entry.id   AF-A0A7C8HGZ9-F1
#
_cell.length_a   1.000
_cell.length_b   1.000
_cell.length_c   1.000
_cell.angle_alpha   90.00
_cell.angle_beta   90.00
_cell.angle_gamma   90.00
#
_symmetry.space_group_name_H-M   'P 1'
#
loop_
_entity.id
_entity.type
_entity.pdbx_description
1 polymer ?
#
loop_
_entity_poly.entity_id
_entity_poly.type
_entity_poly.pdbx_seq_one_letter_code
_entity_poly.pdbx_strand_id
1 'polypeptide(L)'
;RDIQDMAQAHGKSFVYLISPSKAARYAEDLPQSAPCAARATIMPEKLTPYRAALDESRVRYVDGPALIAAEKSKQPIALFPRGGSHWNSVGGALAMREVTHATPASPVGVLDFTSAPAREAVGTDRDLLDLLNLLWSDASYPTTAIGRAGEKGDCARPPRLLALGGSFLHEVLAAATLAPCPPQIDYWFYMRTEDNSVELGHYRRAPGDASNGERLPATTEELDENLAAADFILVEENESSIATTKQVGHLAEALRRLP
;
A
#
# COMPACT_ATOMS: atom_id res chain seq x y z
N ARG A 1 9.54 -4.11 15.80
CA ARG A 1 10.86 -3.57 16.19
C ARG A 1 12.00 -4.36 15.53
N ASP A 2 12.16 -5.64 15.82
CA ASP A 2 13.26 -6.47 15.31
C ASP A 2 13.45 -6.41 13.79
N ILE A 3 12.36 -6.44 13.02
CA ILE A 3 12.40 -6.27 11.56
C ILE A 3 13.09 -4.96 11.14
N GLN A 4 12.71 -3.85 11.78
CA GLN A 4 13.30 -2.54 11.51
C GLN A 4 14.78 -2.53 11.88
N ASP A 5 15.13 -3.06 13.05
CA ASP A 5 16.50 -3.07 13.55
C ASP A 5 17.40 -3.93 12.65
N MET A 6 16.94 -5.11 12.23
CA MET A 6 17.65 -5.97 11.28
C MET A 6 17.79 -5.29 9.92
N ALA A 7 16.71 -4.71 9.36
CA ALA A 7 16.78 -4.00 8.09
C ALA A 7 17.82 -2.86 8.13
N GLN A 8 17.82 -2.07 9.21
CA GLN A 8 18.77 -0.98 9.41
C GLN A 8 20.21 -1.48 9.59
N ALA A 9 20.42 -2.60 10.28
CA ALA A 9 21.74 -3.22 10.41
C ALA A 9 22.34 -3.62 9.05
N HIS A 10 21.50 -3.92 8.06
CA HIS A 10 21.89 -4.18 6.67
C HIS A 10 21.82 -2.94 5.77
N GLY A 11 21.76 -1.73 6.35
CA GLY A 11 21.76 -0.47 5.59
C GLY A 11 20.47 -0.20 4.80
N LYS A 12 19.37 -0.88 5.13
CA LYS A 12 18.10 -0.78 4.42
C LYS A 12 17.16 0.19 5.13
N SER A 13 16.44 1.00 4.34
CA SER A 13 15.31 1.75 4.87
C SER A 13 14.13 0.80 5.12
N PHE A 14 13.36 1.07 6.17
CA PHE A 14 12.17 0.29 6.53
C PHE A 14 11.04 1.23 6.92
N VAL A 15 9.82 0.96 6.42
CA VAL A 15 8.57 1.59 6.85
C VAL A 15 7.49 0.52 6.94
N TYR A 16 6.72 0.58 8.03
CA TYR A 16 5.47 -0.15 8.18
C TYR A 16 4.28 0.73 7.78
N LEU A 17 3.32 0.23 7.04
CA LEU A 17 2.14 0.96 6.57
C LEU A 17 0.87 0.28 7.08
N ILE A 18 0.07 1.00 7.85
CA ILE A 18 -1.30 0.58 8.12
C ILE A 18 -2.15 1.10 6.97
N SER A 19 -2.69 0.23 6.11
CA SER A 19 -3.60 0.68 5.06
C SER A 19 -5.05 0.80 5.58
N PRO A 20 -5.83 1.76 5.05
CA PRO A 20 -7.20 1.99 5.49
C PRO A 20 -8.20 1.00 4.85
N SER A 21 -9.32 0.78 5.52
CA SER A 21 -10.47 0.04 5.05
C SER A 21 -11.57 1.00 4.67
N LYS A 22 -12.07 0.89 3.43
CA LYS A 22 -13.20 1.70 2.95
C LYS A 22 -14.38 1.66 3.91
N ALA A 23 -14.76 0.46 4.35
CA ALA A 23 -15.89 0.25 5.24
C ALA A 23 -15.75 1.04 6.55
N ALA A 24 -14.55 1.07 7.14
CA ALA A 24 -14.30 1.81 8.37
C ALA A 24 -14.20 3.33 8.17
N ARG A 25 -13.64 3.78 7.03
CA ARG A 25 -13.38 5.20 6.76
C ARG A 25 -14.54 5.93 6.07
N TYR A 26 -15.47 5.17 5.50
CA TYR A 26 -16.68 5.62 4.82
C TYR A 26 -17.88 4.82 5.35
N ALA A 27 -17.98 4.64 6.67
CA ALA A 27 -19.05 3.87 7.29
C ALA A 27 -20.44 4.50 7.05
N GLU A 28 -20.50 5.82 6.81
CA GLU A 28 -21.71 6.54 6.43
C GLU A 28 -22.29 6.12 5.07
N ASP A 29 -21.47 5.51 4.20
CA ASP A 29 -21.92 5.02 2.89
C ASP A 29 -22.55 3.62 2.99
N LEU A 30 -22.47 2.97 4.16
CA LEU A 30 -23.08 1.67 4.40
C LEU A 30 -24.56 1.83 4.80
N PRO A 31 -25.49 1.05 4.22
CA PRO A 31 -26.87 1.03 4.69
C PRO A 31 -26.92 0.65 6.17
N GLN A 32 -27.63 1.42 6.99
CA GLN A 32 -27.73 1.15 8.44
C GLN A 32 -28.32 -0.24 8.75
N SER A 33 -29.13 -0.78 7.84
CA SER A 33 -29.70 -2.13 7.93
C SER A 33 -28.71 -3.26 7.58
N ALA A 34 -27.54 -2.94 7.01
CA ALA A 34 -26.54 -3.93 6.64
C ALA A 34 -25.87 -4.50 7.91
N PRO A 35 -25.77 -5.84 8.06
CA PRO A 35 -25.13 -6.47 9.22
C PRO A 35 -23.68 -6.01 9.45
N CYS A 36 -22.98 -5.58 8.40
CA CYS A 36 -21.61 -5.10 8.48
C CYS A 36 -21.47 -3.64 8.96
N ALA A 37 -22.53 -2.82 8.92
CA ALA A 37 -22.46 -1.40 9.23
C ALA A 37 -22.02 -1.15 10.68
N ALA A 38 -22.62 -1.86 11.64
CA ALA A 38 -22.24 -1.76 13.05
C ALA A 38 -20.77 -2.16 13.29
N ARG A 39 -20.30 -3.20 12.59
CA ARG A 39 -18.91 -3.68 12.67
C ARG A 39 -17.93 -2.68 12.07
N ALA A 40 -18.32 -2.00 11.00
CA ALA A 40 -17.49 -1.01 10.33
C ALA A 40 -17.20 0.19 11.23
N THR A 41 -18.20 0.67 11.98
CA THR A 41 -18.05 1.82 12.90
C THR A 41 -17.11 1.55 14.07
N ILE A 42 -17.06 0.32 14.58
CA ILE A 42 -16.17 -0.06 15.70
C ILE A 42 -14.77 -0.50 15.25
N MET A 43 -14.59 -0.81 13.96
CA MET A 43 -13.30 -1.27 13.41
C MET A 43 -12.12 -0.33 13.75
N PRO A 44 -12.26 1.00 13.69
CA PRO A 44 -11.18 1.93 14.06
C PRO A 44 -10.64 1.74 15.49
N GLU A 45 -11.46 1.27 16.43
CA GLU A 45 -11.07 1.12 17.84
C GLU A 45 -9.96 0.08 18.03
N LYS A 46 -9.87 -0.90 17.13
CA LYS A 46 -8.84 -1.95 17.14
C LYS A 46 -7.44 -1.40 16.88
N LEU A 47 -7.32 -0.23 16.25
CA LEU A 47 -6.02 0.35 15.93
C LEU A 47 -5.37 1.03 17.14
N THR A 48 -6.13 1.45 18.15
CA THR A 48 -5.58 2.14 19.32
C THR A 48 -4.47 1.34 20.02
N PRO A 49 -4.69 0.09 20.46
CA PRO A 49 -3.62 -0.71 21.06
C PRO A 49 -2.49 -1.02 20.07
N TYR A 50 -2.79 -1.13 18.77
CA TYR A 50 -1.79 -1.43 17.75
C TYR A 50 -0.83 -0.25 17.53
N ARG A 51 -1.36 0.97 17.41
CA ARG A 51 -0.59 2.23 17.32
C ARG A 51 0.27 2.42 18.55
N ALA A 52 -0.31 2.23 19.74
CA ALA A 52 0.43 2.32 21.00
C ALA A 52 1.64 1.37 21.02
N ALA A 53 1.46 0.13 20.55
CA ALA A 53 2.56 -0.83 20.47
C ALA A 53 3.65 -0.43 19.45
N LEU A 54 3.27 0.14 18.30
CA LEU A 54 4.22 0.66 17.30
C LEU A 54 5.00 1.87 17.85
N ASP A 55 4.31 2.79 18.52
CA ASP A 55 4.89 3.99 19.13
C ASP A 55 5.87 3.63 20.25
N GLU A 56 5.46 2.77 21.18
CA GLU A 56 6.29 2.26 22.28
C GLU A 56 7.55 1.56 21.75
N SER A 57 7.38 0.79 20.68
CA SER A 57 8.47 0.09 20.00
C SER A 57 9.34 0.99 19.11
N ARG A 58 8.98 2.27 18.96
CA ARG A 58 9.62 3.23 18.05
C ARG A 58 9.76 2.69 16.63
N VAL A 59 8.77 1.94 16.18
CA VAL A 59 8.69 1.51 14.79
C VAL A 59 8.31 2.71 13.94
N ARG A 60 9.01 2.91 12.84
CA ARG A 60 8.63 3.90 11.84
C ARG A 60 7.46 3.37 11.05
N TYR A 61 6.33 4.06 11.14
CA TYR A 61 5.13 3.69 10.39
C TYR A 61 4.39 4.88 9.81
N VAL A 62 3.55 4.58 8.81
CA VAL A 62 2.55 5.48 8.25
C VAL A 62 1.17 4.97 8.63
N ASP A 63 0.38 5.86 9.23
CA ASP A 63 -0.99 5.58 9.62
C ASP A 63 -1.95 6.01 8.49
N GLY A 64 -2.20 5.11 7.55
CA GLY A 64 -3.13 5.34 6.45
C GLY A 64 -4.55 5.74 6.92
N PRO A 65 -5.14 5.07 7.92
CA PRO A 65 -6.42 5.49 8.50
C PRO A 65 -6.45 6.94 9.00
N ALA A 66 -5.42 7.37 9.74
CA ALA A 66 -5.32 8.76 10.21
C ALA A 66 -5.09 9.74 9.05
N LEU A 67 -4.28 9.35 8.07
CA LEU A 67 -4.05 10.11 6.84
C LEU A 67 -5.36 10.34 6.07
N ILE A 68 -6.16 9.30 5.84
CA ILE A 68 -7.46 9.42 5.16
C ILE A 68 -8.41 10.32 5.97
N ALA A 69 -8.45 10.18 7.30
CA ALA A 69 -9.29 11.04 8.13
C ALA A 69 -8.91 12.52 8.01
N ALA A 70 -7.60 12.82 7.93
CA ALA A 70 -7.08 14.18 7.78
C ALA A 70 -7.26 14.76 6.37
N GLU A 71 -7.36 13.92 5.33
CA GLU A 71 -7.39 14.35 3.94
C GLU A 71 -8.78 14.29 3.30
N LYS A 72 -9.68 13.41 3.78
CA LYS A 72 -11.01 13.16 3.17
C LYS A 72 -11.80 14.43 2.85
N SER A 73 -11.83 15.42 3.74
CA SER A 73 -12.58 16.68 3.54
C SER A 73 -11.86 17.71 2.67
N LYS A 74 -10.56 17.54 2.39
CA LYS A 74 -9.75 18.44 1.57
C LYS A 74 -9.80 18.07 0.09
N GLN A 75 -10.19 16.85 -0.23
CA GLN A 75 -10.16 16.32 -1.59
C GLN A 75 -11.50 16.56 -2.31
N PRO A 76 -11.47 16.98 -3.58
CA PRO A 76 -12.70 17.21 -4.35
C PRO A 76 -13.41 15.91 -4.74
N ILE A 77 -12.67 14.79 -4.75
CA ILE A 77 -13.15 13.45 -5.07
C ILE A 77 -12.80 12.56 -3.89
N ALA A 78 -13.74 11.69 -3.49
CA ALA A 78 -13.54 10.77 -2.39
C ALA A 78 -12.28 9.92 -2.61
N LEU A 79 -11.47 9.79 -1.56
CA LEU A 79 -10.24 8.99 -1.58
C LEU A 79 -10.49 7.49 -1.73
N PHE A 80 -11.75 7.05 -1.59
CA PHE A 80 -12.21 5.72 -1.95
C PHE A 80 -13.33 5.85 -2.98
N PRO A 81 -13.12 5.41 -4.23
CA PRO A 81 -14.14 5.50 -5.27
C PRO A 81 -15.37 4.67 -4.94
N ARG A 82 -16.56 5.09 -5.36
CA ARG A 82 -17.80 4.36 -5.06
C ARG A 82 -17.78 2.91 -5.54
N GLY A 83 -17.18 2.63 -6.71
CA GLY A 83 -17.07 1.29 -7.28
C GLY A 83 -15.76 0.56 -6.95
N GLY A 84 -14.91 1.13 -6.09
CA GLY A 84 -13.62 0.55 -5.71
C GLY A 84 -13.59 0.08 -4.25
N SER A 85 -12.81 -0.94 -3.94
CA SER A 85 -12.54 -1.42 -2.58
C SER A 85 -11.29 -0.77 -1.97
N HIS A 86 -10.38 -0.28 -2.83
CA HIS A 86 -9.14 0.39 -2.47
C HIS A 86 -9.28 1.91 -2.41
N TRP A 87 -8.28 2.57 -1.84
CA TRP A 87 -8.11 4.00 -2.07
C TRP A 87 -7.87 4.26 -3.56
N ASN A 88 -8.21 5.46 -4.03
CA ASN A 88 -7.86 5.88 -5.38
C ASN A 88 -6.37 6.23 -5.49
N SER A 89 -5.95 6.58 -6.70
CA SER A 89 -4.59 7.01 -7.01
C SER A 89 -4.07 8.16 -6.11
N VAL A 90 -4.93 9.12 -5.74
CA VAL A 90 -4.55 10.20 -4.80
C VAL A 90 -4.31 9.66 -3.39
N GLY A 91 -5.17 8.77 -2.89
CA GLY A 91 -4.97 8.13 -1.59
C GLY A 91 -3.68 7.31 -1.53
N GLY A 92 -3.38 6.54 -2.58
CA GLY A 92 -2.11 5.83 -2.73
C GLY A 92 -0.90 6.76 -2.79
N ALA A 93 -1.00 7.88 -3.52
CA ALA A 93 0.07 8.87 -3.62
C ALA A 93 0.33 9.63 -2.31
N LEU A 94 -0.72 9.98 -1.57
CA LEU A 94 -0.61 10.55 -0.23
C LEU A 94 0.13 9.57 0.70
N ALA A 95 -0.26 8.30 0.70
CA ALA A 95 0.41 7.29 1.52
C ALA A 95 1.88 7.12 1.13
N MET A 96 2.19 7.04 -0.17
CA MET A 96 3.57 6.93 -0.64
C MET A 96 4.40 8.17 -0.27
N ARG A 97 3.82 9.37 -0.33
CA ARG A 97 4.49 10.59 0.12
C ARG A 97 4.86 10.51 1.60
N GLU A 98 3.94 10.11 2.47
CA GLU A 98 4.24 9.92 3.89
C GLU A 98 5.29 8.81 4.12
N VAL A 99 5.27 7.74 3.32
CA VAL A 99 6.29 6.69 3.35
C VAL A 99 7.68 7.24 3.00
N THR A 100 7.78 8.10 1.98
CA THR A 100 9.04 8.75 1.62
C THR A 100 9.49 9.78 2.67
N HIS A 101 8.58 10.50 3.32
CA HIS A 101 8.92 11.44 4.41
C HIS A 101 9.38 10.72 5.68
N ALA A 102 8.79 9.57 6.00
CA ALA A 102 9.16 8.81 7.17
C ALA A 102 10.61 8.30 7.09
N THR A 103 11.16 8.12 5.87
CA THR A 103 12.50 7.57 5.63
C THR A 103 13.58 8.66 5.54
N PRO A 104 14.52 8.74 6.51
CA PRO A 104 15.68 9.60 6.38
C PRO A 104 16.49 9.20 5.14
N ALA A 105 16.82 10.16 4.28
CA ALA A 105 17.52 9.90 3.02
C ALA A 105 16.85 8.81 2.16
N SER A 106 15.51 8.89 2.02
CA SER A 106 14.72 7.95 1.21
C SER A 106 15.39 7.65 -0.14
N PRO A 107 15.69 6.38 -0.47
CA PRO A 107 16.38 6.03 -1.72
C PRO A 107 15.62 6.48 -2.97
N VAL A 108 14.30 6.58 -2.88
CA VAL A 108 13.42 7.00 -3.98
C VAL A 108 13.24 8.52 -4.06
N GLY A 109 13.77 9.28 -3.10
CA GLY A 109 13.49 10.70 -2.89
C GLY A 109 12.12 10.94 -2.25
N VAL A 110 11.82 12.19 -1.91
CA VAL A 110 10.50 12.58 -1.42
C VAL A 110 9.53 12.67 -2.59
N LEU A 111 8.41 11.94 -2.52
CA LEU A 111 7.39 11.99 -3.57
C LEU A 111 6.63 13.31 -3.51
N ASP A 112 6.52 13.96 -4.67
CA ASP A 112 5.56 15.03 -4.91
C ASP A 112 4.75 14.71 -6.17
N PHE A 113 3.46 15.07 -6.18
CA PHE A 113 2.53 14.67 -7.22
C PHE A 113 1.45 15.72 -7.49
N THR A 114 1.01 15.76 -8.74
CA THR A 114 -0.19 16.49 -9.18
C THR A 114 -1.35 15.52 -9.30
N SER A 115 -2.58 16.01 -9.17
CA SER A 115 -3.79 15.21 -9.38
C SER A 115 -4.78 15.95 -10.25
N ALA A 116 -5.53 15.21 -11.06
CA ALA A 116 -6.66 15.72 -11.83
C ALA A 116 -7.81 14.71 -11.82
N PRO A 117 -9.07 15.16 -12.01
CA PRO A 117 -10.18 14.24 -12.26
C PRO A 117 -9.90 13.36 -13.48
N ALA A 118 -10.16 12.07 -13.35
CA ALA A 118 -10.15 11.13 -14.46
C ALA A 118 -11.57 10.95 -15.00
N ARG A 119 -11.69 10.66 -16.31
CA ARG A 119 -12.97 10.56 -17.01
C ARG A 119 -13.76 9.29 -16.67
N GLU A 120 -13.05 8.21 -16.36
CA GLU A 120 -13.61 6.89 -16.10
C GLU A 120 -12.81 6.21 -14.99
N ALA A 121 -13.50 5.41 -14.19
CA ALA A 121 -12.87 4.52 -13.22
C ALA A 121 -12.20 3.34 -13.94
N VAL A 122 -10.99 3.00 -13.49
CA VAL A 122 -10.14 1.94 -14.05
C VAL A 122 -9.50 1.14 -12.92
N GLY A 123 -9.16 -0.12 -13.19
CA GLY A 123 -8.46 -0.97 -12.23
C GLY A 123 -9.15 -1.03 -10.86
N THR A 124 -8.40 -0.71 -9.81
CA THR A 124 -8.86 -0.77 -8.41
C THR A 124 -10.00 0.21 -8.09
N ASP A 125 -10.16 1.27 -8.89
CA ASP A 125 -11.25 2.23 -8.70
C ASP A 125 -12.63 1.62 -9.00
N ARG A 126 -12.68 0.48 -9.71
CA ARG A 126 -13.90 -0.19 -10.17
C ARG A 126 -13.99 -1.68 -9.85
N ASP A 127 -13.12 -2.21 -9.00
CA ASP A 127 -13.09 -3.65 -8.69
C ASP A 127 -14.40 -4.17 -8.07
N LEU A 128 -15.09 -3.39 -7.22
CA LEU A 128 -16.42 -3.72 -6.72
C LEU A 128 -17.49 -3.62 -7.80
N LEU A 129 -17.37 -2.66 -8.73
CA LEU A 129 -18.28 -2.56 -9.87
C LEU A 129 -18.16 -3.80 -10.76
N ASP A 130 -16.94 -4.25 -11.02
CA ASP A 130 -16.68 -5.43 -11.84
C ASP A 130 -17.18 -6.71 -11.15
N LEU A 131 -17.09 -6.78 -9.81
CA LEU A 131 -17.66 -7.87 -9.01
C LEU A 131 -19.18 -7.99 -9.13
N LEU A 132 -19.91 -6.90 -9.39
CA LEU A 132 -21.36 -6.95 -9.61
C LEU A 132 -21.75 -7.70 -10.89
N ASN A 133 -20.80 -7.96 -11.80
CA ASN A 133 -21.00 -8.73 -13.03
C ASN A 133 -22.21 -8.26 -13.85
N LEU A 134 -22.36 -6.94 -13.99
CA LEU A 134 -23.48 -6.33 -14.72
C LEU A 134 -23.24 -6.40 -16.22
N LEU A 135 -24.29 -6.70 -17.00
CA LEU A 135 -24.24 -6.70 -18.46
C LEU A 135 -23.88 -5.30 -19.03
N TRP A 136 -24.36 -4.24 -18.37
CA TRP A 136 -24.03 -2.85 -18.68
C TRP A 136 -23.68 -2.13 -17.37
N SER A 137 -22.38 -1.97 -17.12
CA SER A 137 -21.88 -1.23 -15.96
C SER A 137 -21.57 0.23 -16.33
N ASP A 138 -21.81 1.15 -15.41
CA ASP A 138 -21.44 2.56 -15.55
C ASP A 138 -20.18 2.86 -14.73
N ALA A 139 -19.07 3.06 -15.43
CA ALA A 139 -17.77 3.40 -14.85
C ALA A 139 -17.45 4.91 -14.92
N SER A 140 -18.40 5.75 -15.32
CA SER A 140 -18.19 7.19 -15.51
C SER A 140 -18.28 8.04 -14.23
N TYR A 141 -18.22 7.42 -13.05
CA TYR A 141 -18.23 8.15 -11.78
C TYR A 141 -16.88 8.82 -11.48
N PRO A 142 -16.88 9.90 -10.67
CA PRO A 142 -15.66 10.64 -10.38
C PRO A 142 -14.56 9.77 -9.76
N THR A 143 -13.38 9.84 -10.36
CA THR A 143 -12.11 9.29 -9.83
C THR A 143 -10.96 10.23 -10.19
N THR A 144 -9.74 9.89 -9.77
CA THR A 144 -8.54 10.72 -9.93
C THR A 144 -7.48 10.01 -10.75
N ALA A 145 -6.71 10.79 -11.49
CA ALA A 145 -5.40 10.40 -12.00
C ALA A 145 -4.32 11.23 -11.31
N ILE A 146 -3.16 10.62 -11.10
CA ILE A 146 -1.97 11.28 -10.56
C ILE A 146 -0.89 11.43 -11.63
N GLY A 147 -0.06 12.45 -11.46
CA GLY A 147 1.09 12.73 -12.30
C GLY A 147 2.25 13.26 -11.46
N ARG A 148 3.45 13.29 -12.05
CA ARG A 148 4.64 13.81 -11.38
C ARG A 148 4.56 15.34 -11.27
N ALA A 149 4.80 15.89 -10.07
CA ALA A 149 4.85 17.35 -9.86
C ALA A 149 6.24 17.97 -10.06
N GLY A 150 7.31 17.19 -9.91
CA GLY A 150 8.70 17.66 -9.99
C GLY A 150 9.53 17.05 -11.12
N GLU A 151 10.81 17.41 -11.17
CA GLU A 151 11.76 16.79 -12.10
C GLU A 151 12.13 15.37 -11.67
N LYS A 152 12.65 14.57 -12.61
CA LYS A 152 13.31 13.32 -12.27
C LYS A 152 14.63 13.65 -11.56
N GLY A 153 14.92 12.91 -10.49
CA GLY A 153 16.20 13.03 -9.79
C GLY A 153 17.35 12.46 -10.64
N ASP A 154 18.57 12.90 -10.33
CA ASP A 154 19.79 12.30 -10.87
C ASP A 154 20.20 11.12 -9.98
N CYS A 155 19.81 9.92 -10.39
CA CYS A 155 19.96 8.70 -9.60
C CYS A 155 20.95 7.77 -10.31
N ALA A 156 22.08 7.47 -9.65
CA ALA A 156 23.13 6.63 -10.21
C ALA A 156 22.63 5.23 -10.65
N ARG A 157 21.63 4.70 -9.94
CA ARG A 157 20.85 3.52 -10.33
C ARG A 157 19.42 3.64 -9.80
N PRO A 158 18.45 2.93 -10.39
CA PRO A 158 17.15 2.76 -9.79
C PRO A 158 17.29 2.11 -8.39
N PRO A 159 16.65 2.68 -7.35
CA PRO A 159 16.54 2.02 -6.05
C PRO A 159 15.75 0.72 -6.16
N ARG A 160 15.98 -0.21 -5.24
CA ARG A 160 15.22 -1.46 -5.15
C ARG A 160 14.26 -1.40 -3.97
N LEU A 161 12.97 -1.45 -4.26
CA LEU A 161 11.89 -1.48 -3.28
C LEU A 161 11.37 -2.92 -3.16
N LEU A 162 11.55 -3.52 -1.98
CA LEU A 162 10.84 -4.73 -1.60
C LEU A 162 9.54 -4.33 -0.88
N ALA A 163 8.40 -4.65 -1.46
CA ALA A 163 7.09 -4.36 -0.88
C ALA A 163 6.38 -5.67 -0.52
N LEU A 164 5.90 -5.79 0.73
CA LEU A 164 5.12 -6.94 1.18
C LEU A 164 3.77 -6.46 1.72
N GLY A 165 2.68 -7.00 1.22
CA GLY A 165 1.34 -6.62 1.70
C GLY A 165 0.22 -7.16 0.84
N GLY A 166 -0.97 -6.60 1.06
CA GLY A 166 -2.17 -6.87 0.29
C GLY A 166 -2.40 -5.87 -0.83
N SER A 167 -3.57 -5.96 -1.47
CA SER A 167 -3.88 -5.25 -2.70
C SER A 167 -3.95 -3.73 -2.54
N PHE A 168 -4.00 -3.23 -1.30
CA PHE A 168 -3.89 -1.80 -0.99
C PHE A 168 -2.56 -1.19 -1.40
N LEU A 169 -1.51 -1.99 -1.61
CA LEU A 169 -0.25 -1.49 -2.14
C LEU A 169 -0.30 -1.14 -3.64
N HIS A 170 -1.32 -1.53 -4.41
CA HIS A 170 -1.33 -1.27 -5.87
C HIS A 170 -1.14 0.21 -6.22
N GLU A 171 -1.97 1.09 -5.65
CA GLU A 171 -1.90 2.54 -5.90
C GLU A 171 -0.68 3.19 -5.25
N VAL A 172 -0.20 2.67 -4.12
CA VAL A 172 1.03 3.15 -3.45
C VAL A 172 2.24 2.89 -4.33
N LEU A 173 2.33 1.68 -4.88
CA LEU A 173 3.43 1.26 -5.75
C LEU A 173 3.33 1.93 -7.13
N ALA A 174 2.13 2.17 -7.65
CA ALA A 174 1.93 3.00 -8.84
C ALA A 174 2.43 4.44 -8.59
N ALA A 175 2.12 5.04 -7.43
CA ALA A 175 2.62 6.35 -7.07
C ALA A 175 4.14 6.38 -6.86
N ALA A 176 4.76 5.31 -6.38
CA ALA A 176 6.21 5.21 -6.24
C ALA A 176 6.95 5.38 -7.58
N THR A 177 6.32 5.05 -8.70
CA THR A 177 6.89 5.29 -10.05
C THR A 177 7.06 6.78 -10.40
N LEU A 178 6.34 7.64 -9.68
CA LEU A 178 6.41 9.10 -9.83
C LEU A 178 7.46 9.75 -8.91
N ALA A 179 8.10 8.97 -8.04
CA ALA A 179 9.15 9.48 -7.14
C ALA A 179 10.37 10.02 -7.94
N PRO A 180 11.18 10.93 -7.37
CA PRO A 180 12.39 11.44 -8.01
C PRO A 180 13.30 10.35 -8.58
N CYS A 181 13.50 9.27 -7.83
CA CYS A 181 14.22 8.07 -8.26
C CYS A 181 13.25 6.88 -8.30
N PRO A 182 12.53 6.65 -9.43
CA PRO A 182 11.58 5.54 -9.54
C PRO A 182 12.27 4.20 -9.26
N PRO A 183 11.76 3.40 -8.32
CA PRO A 183 12.39 2.14 -7.96
C PRO A 183 12.06 1.02 -8.95
N GLN A 184 12.93 0.01 -9.03
CA GLN A 184 12.50 -1.35 -9.37
C GLN A 184 11.74 -1.91 -8.16
N ILE A 185 10.56 -2.49 -8.38
CA ILE A 185 9.69 -2.95 -7.30
C ILE A 185 9.58 -4.48 -7.36
N ASP A 186 9.97 -5.14 -6.28
CA ASP A 186 9.68 -6.55 -6.02
C ASP A 186 8.49 -6.59 -5.02
N TYR A 187 7.29 -6.90 -5.51
CA TYR A 187 6.04 -6.87 -4.75
C TYR A 187 5.57 -8.29 -4.41
N TRP A 188 5.61 -8.60 -3.12
CA TRP A 188 5.15 -9.84 -2.53
C TRP A 188 3.72 -9.66 -2.03
N PHE A 189 2.78 -10.08 -2.87
CA PHE A 189 1.34 -9.94 -2.68
C PHE A 189 0.76 -11.11 -1.88
N TYR A 190 0.23 -10.81 -0.71
CA TYR A 190 -0.42 -11.77 0.16
C TYR A 190 -1.94 -11.70 -0.01
N MET A 191 -2.53 -12.80 -0.44
CA MET A 191 -3.97 -12.92 -0.61
C MET A 191 -4.50 -14.08 0.23
N ARG A 192 -5.56 -13.83 1.01
CA ARG A 192 -6.32 -14.92 1.62
C ARG A 192 -7.18 -15.58 0.56
N THR A 193 -7.14 -16.90 0.51
CA THR A 193 -7.95 -17.74 -0.37
C THR A 193 -9.28 -18.11 0.31
N GLU A 194 -10.19 -18.71 -0.46
CA GLU A 194 -11.53 -19.10 0.01
C GLU A 194 -11.50 -20.09 1.20
N ASP A 195 -10.48 -20.93 1.28
CA ASP A 195 -10.26 -21.88 2.39
C ASP A 195 -9.52 -21.25 3.59
N ASN A 196 -9.36 -19.92 3.61
CA ASN A 196 -8.54 -19.17 4.55
C ASN A 196 -7.05 -19.53 4.54
N SER A 197 -6.57 -20.25 3.51
CA SER A 197 -5.14 -20.32 3.25
C SER A 197 -4.62 -18.99 2.67
N VAL A 198 -3.34 -18.96 2.30
CA VAL A 198 -2.69 -17.74 1.80
C VAL A 198 -2.00 -18.09 0.50
N GLU A 199 -2.43 -17.45 -0.60
CA GLU A 199 -1.69 -17.44 -1.85
C GLU A 199 -0.66 -16.30 -1.79
N LEU A 200 0.56 -16.62 -2.20
CA LEU A 200 1.66 -15.67 -2.31
C LEU A 200 1.96 -15.44 -3.79
N GLY A 201 1.83 -14.20 -4.24
CA GLY A 201 2.29 -13.75 -5.53
C GLY A 201 3.57 -12.95 -5.40
N HIS A 202 4.50 -13.14 -6.32
CA HIS A 202 5.66 -12.26 -6.49
C HIS A 202 5.52 -11.56 -7.83
N TYR A 203 5.54 -10.23 -7.84
CA TYR A 203 5.45 -9.41 -9.02
C TYR A 203 6.66 -8.48 -9.11
N ARG A 204 7.28 -8.39 -10.27
CA ARG A 204 8.38 -7.45 -10.53
C ARG A 204 7.91 -6.33 -11.46
N ARG A 205 8.12 -5.09 -11.04
CA ARG A 205 7.87 -3.89 -11.85
C ARG A 205 9.19 -3.21 -12.19
N ALA A 206 9.35 -2.88 -13.46
CA ALA A 206 10.49 -2.08 -13.91
C ALA A 206 10.38 -0.63 -13.38
N PRO A 207 11.49 0.11 -13.28
CA PRO A 207 11.45 1.53 -12.93
C PRO A 207 10.50 2.32 -13.85
N GLY A 208 9.48 2.95 -13.27
CA GLY A 208 8.47 3.70 -14.01
C GLY A 208 7.24 2.90 -14.46
N ASP A 209 7.19 1.59 -14.20
CA ASP A 209 6.04 0.75 -14.56
C ASP A 209 4.94 0.83 -13.49
N ALA A 210 3.85 1.52 -13.82
CA ALA A 210 2.68 1.68 -12.94
C ALA A 210 1.69 0.49 -13.03
N SER A 211 1.93 -0.50 -13.89
CA SER A 211 1.09 -1.69 -14.01
C SER A 211 1.31 -2.67 -12.85
N ASN A 212 0.70 -3.86 -12.93
CA ASN A 212 0.95 -4.93 -11.95
C ASN A 212 2.35 -5.55 -12.06
N GLY A 213 3.06 -5.33 -13.17
CA GLY A 213 4.34 -5.95 -13.46
C GLY A 213 4.23 -7.41 -13.93
N GLU A 214 5.37 -8.07 -14.00
CA GLU A 214 5.49 -9.48 -14.38
C GLU A 214 5.34 -10.38 -13.15
N ARG A 215 4.50 -11.41 -13.23
CA ARG A 215 4.39 -12.44 -12.18
C ARG A 215 5.58 -13.39 -12.26
N LEU A 216 6.31 -13.52 -11.16
CA LEU A 216 7.48 -14.39 -11.01
C LEU A 216 7.21 -15.49 -9.98
N PRO A 217 8.10 -16.51 -9.89
CA PRO A 217 8.03 -17.49 -8.81
C PRO A 217 8.08 -16.83 -7.43
N ALA A 218 7.22 -17.28 -6.53
CA ALA A 218 7.12 -16.81 -5.15
C ALA A 218 7.73 -17.85 -4.19
N THR A 219 9.05 -18.03 -4.27
CA THR A 219 9.78 -18.98 -3.40
C THR A 219 10.53 -18.26 -2.28
N THR A 220 10.93 -19.00 -1.25
CA THR A 220 11.71 -18.42 -0.14
C THR A 220 13.05 -17.86 -0.62
N GLU A 221 13.69 -18.53 -1.58
CA GLU A 221 14.97 -18.13 -2.15
C GLU A 221 14.84 -16.80 -2.90
N GLU A 222 13.78 -16.63 -3.70
CA GLU A 222 13.51 -15.36 -4.39
C GLU A 222 13.28 -14.22 -3.38
N LEU A 223 12.55 -14.48 -2.29
CA LEU A 223 12.34 -13.47 -1.25
C LEU A 223 13.67 -13.06 -0.61
N ASP A 224 14.54 -14.02 -0.31
CA ASP A 224 15.85 -13.77 0.30
C ASP A 224 16.75 -12.96 -0.65
N GLU A 225 16.77 -13.29 -1.95
CA GLU A 225 17.50 -12.53 -2.96
C GLU A 225 16.96 -11.09 -3.12
N ASN A 226 15.63 -10.94 -3.14
CA ASN A 226 15.00 -9.63 -3.27
C ASN A 226 15.30 -8.77 -2.04
N LEU A 227 15.25 -9.37 -0.85
CA LEU A 227 15.58 -8.72 0.41
C LEU A 227 17.06 -8.32 0.47
N ALA A 228 17.98 -9.19 0.07
CA ALA A 228 19.40 -8.89 0.02
C ALA A 228 19.68 -7.67 -0.86
N ALA A 229 19.02 -7.59 -2.03
CA ALA A 229 19.19 -6.50 -2.97
C ALA A 229 18.38 -5.23 -2.65
N ALA A 230 17.41 -5.28 -1.73
CA ALA A 230 16.55 -4.14 -1.43
C ALA A 230 17.32 -2.99 -0.75
N ASP A 231 17.06 -1.76 -1.20
CA ASP A 231 17.47 -0.52 -0.54
C ASP A 231 16.39 -0.04 0.44
N PHE A 232 15.14 -0.33 0.11
CA PHE A 232 13.97 0.09 0.85
C PHE A 232 12.96 -1.05 0.99
N ILE A 233 12.46 -1.25 2.21
CA ILE A 233 11.44 -2.25 2.54
C ILE A 233 10.17 -1.54 2.99
N LEU A 234 9.06 -1.87 2.36
CA LEU A 234 7.72 -1.42 2.73
C LEU A 234 6.88 -2.63 3.12
N VAL A 235 6.41 -2.67 4.36
CA VAL A 235 5.46 -3.71 4.82
C VAL A 235 4.12 -3.06 5.05
N GLU A 236 3.07 -3.66 4.52
CA GLU A 236 1.70 -3.18 4.69
C GLU A 236 0.84 -4.24 5.38
N GLU A 237 -0.03 -3.79 6.29
CA GLU A 237 -1.20 -4.55 6.70
C GLU A 237 -2.45 -3.65 6.73
N ASN A 238 -3.56 -4.18 6.25
CA ASN A 238 -4.81 -3.45 6.24
C ASN A 238 -5.46 -3.42 7.62
N GLU A 239 -6.02 -2.28 8.01
CA GLU A 239 -6.66 -2.12 9.32
C GLU A 239 -7.77 -3.13 9.61
N SER A 240 -8.43 -3.67 8.58
CA SER A 240 -9.48 -4.67 8.74
C SER A 240 -8.95 -6.07 9.11
N SER A 241 -7.67 -6.34 8.83
CA SER A 241 -7.02 -7.64 8.98
C SER A 241 -5.65 -7.57 9.65
N ILE A 242 -5.35 -6.46 10.33
CA ILE A 242 -4.04 -6.22 10.95
C ILE A 242 -3.67 -7.33 11.94
N ALA A 243 -2.40 -7.76 11.93
CA ALA A 243 -1.88 -8.88 12.71
C ALA A 243 -2.50 -10.26 12.38
N THR A 244 -3.26 -10.39 11.29
CA THR A 244 -3.84 -11.68 10.85
C THR A 244 -3.22 -12.22 9.57
N THR A 245 -2.21 -11.53 9.06
CA THR A 245 -1.54 -11.81 7.80
C THR A 245 -0.13 -12.37 8.03
N LYS A 246 0.47 -12.99 7.01
CA LYS A 246 1.75 -13.71 7.14
C LYS A 246 2.97 -12.88 6.75
N GLN A 247 2.80 -11.73 6.07
CA GLN A 247 3.93 -10.94 5.56
C GLN A 247 4.93 -10.53 6.65
N VAL A 248 4.46 -10.16 7.83
CA VAL A 248 5.34 -9.76 8.95
C VAL A 248 6.23 -10.92 9.39
N GLY A 249 5.65 -12.12 9.52
CA GLY A 249 6.38 -13.34 9.90
C GLY A 249 7.40 -13.75 8.84
N HIS A 250 6.98 -13.80 7.57
CA HIS A 250 7.87 -14.18 6.48
C HIS A 250 9.04 -13.20 6.30
N LEU A 251 8.80 -11.89 6.43
CA LEU A 251 9.89 -10.91 6.38
C LEU A 251 10.85 -11.07 7.57
N ALA A 252 10.33 -11.30 8.78
CA ALA A 252 11.18 -11.52 9.95
C ALA A 252 12.05 -12.76 9.79
N GLU A 253 11.51 -13.84 9.22
CA GLU A 253 12.28 -15.06 8.92
C GLU A 253 13.33 -14.82 7.84
N ALA A 254 12.99 -14.10 6.76
CA ALA A 254 13.94 -13.75 5.70
C ALA A 254 15.10 -12.89 6.21
N LEU A 255 14.81 -11.88 7.04
CA LEU A 255 15.85 -11.05 7.67
C LEU A 255 16.79 -11.85 8.59
N ARG A 256 16.29 -12.87 9.29
CA ARG A 256 17.13 -13.75 10.13
C ARG A 256 18.05 -14.67 9.31
N ARG A 257 17.70 -14.93 8.04
CA ARG A 257 18.54 -15.72 7.12
C ARG A 257 19.57 -14.85 6.38
N LEU A 258 19.42 -13.53 6.44
CA LEU A 258 20.32 -12.61 5.75
C LEU A 258 21.68 -12.59 6.48
N PRO A 259 22.80 -12.79 5.76
CA PRO A 259 24.13 -12.92 6.34
C PRO A 259 24.72 -11.61 6.86
#